data_AF-A0A850BL57-F1
#
_entry.id   AF-A0A850BL57-F1
#
_cell.length_a   1.000
_cell.length_b   1.000
_cell.length_c   1.000
_cell.angle_alpha   90.00
_cell.angle_beta   90.00
_cell.angle_gamma   90.00
#
_symmetry.space_group_name_H-M   'P 1'
#
loop_
_entity.id
_entity.type
_entity.pdbx_description
1 polymer ?
#
loop_
_entity_poly.entity_id
_entity_poly.type
_entity_poly.pdbx_seq_one_letter_code
_entity_poly.pdbx_strand_id
1 'polypeptide(L)'
;MTATMRAMPQAAGPKVLRIGIVRGGKVIEERVIKQRVSVTVGPSEKSMFVVQTKELPPTFKLFELVGNDYHLNFLDGMSGRVALKSGVVELPALRAQAKKLPLGTTHHYQIKLGEDARGKIVLGDMTFLFQFVAPPPAQPKTQLPVTIKTGLITEIDWTTTIIAAFSFLLHFGAVGSIYSDWMDPVIDDEVDVQQLLESVKALPP
;
A
#
# COMPACT_ATOMS: atom_id res chain seq x y z
N MET A 1 -26.66 -4.59 39.38
CA MET A 1 -25.89 -5.61 38.65
C MET A 1 -24.67 -4.91 38.06
N THR A 2 -23.49 -5.15 38.64
CA THR A 2 -22.25 -4.42 38.31
C THR A 2 -21.47 -5.24 37.30
N ALA A 3 -21.37 -4.76 36.06
CA ALA A 3 -20.57 -5.42 35.03
C ALA A 3 -19.09 -5.31 35.40
N THR A 4 -18.48 -6.41 35.83
CA THR A 4 -17.03 -6.53 35.98
C THR A 4 -16.38 -6.37 34.61
N MET A 5 -15.62 -5.29 34.41
CA MET A 5 -14.78 -5.12 33.23
C MET A 5 -13.78 -6.28 33.18
N ARG A 6 -14.04 -7.24 32.29
CA ARG A 6 -13.09 -8.31 31.97
C ARG A 6 -11.92 -7.68 31.23
N ALA A 7 -10.76 -7.63 31.88
CA ALA A 7 -9.51 -7.24 31.23
C ALA A 7 -9.36 -8.07 29.96
N MET A 8 -9.27 -7.39 28.81
CA MET A 8 -9.06 -8.05 27.53
C MET A 8 -7.73 -8.83 27.59
N PRO A 9 -7.68 -10.07 27.07
CA PRO A 9 -6.46 -10.85 27.06
C PRO A 9 -5.36 -10.08 26.31
N GLN A 10 -4.26 -9.82 27.00
CA GLN A 10 -3.07 -9.21 26.41
C GLN A 10 -2.57 -10.12 25.29
N ALA A 11 -2.47 -9.59 24.06
CA ALA A 11 -2.12 -10.39 22.90
C ALA A 11 -0.75 -11.06 23.12
N ALA A 12 -0.73 -12.40 23.04
CA ALA A 12 0.42 -13.26 23.32
C ALA A 12 1.44 -13.30 22.17
N GLY A 13 1.69 -12.15 21.54
CA GLY A 13 2.68 -11.99 20.47
C GLY A 13 4.00 -11.40 20.98
N PRO A 14 5.08 -11.51 20.21
CA PRO A 14 6.34 -10.84 20.53
C PRO A 14 6.10 -9.33 20.64
N LYS A 15 6.81 -8.66 21.56
CA LYS A 15 6.58 -7.23 21.78
C LYS A 15 6.87 -6.43 20.51
N VAL A 16 6.12 -5.35 20.37
CA VAL A 16 6.19 -4.42 19.25
C VAL A 16 6.74 -3.08 19.70
N LEU A 17 7.27 -2.33 18.75
CA LEU A 17 7.90 -1.04 19.03
C LEU A 17 6.84 0.08 19.02
N ARG A 18 6.75 0.83 20.11
CA ARG A 18 6.03 2.11 20.19
C ARG A 18 7.04 3.23 20.08
N ILE A 19 6.78 4.17 19.18
CA ILE A 19 7.67 5.31 18.93
C ILE A 19 6.86 6.59 19.04
N GLY A 20 7.38 7.54 19.82
CA GLY A 20 6.91 8.91 19.88
C GLY A 20 7.96 9.86 19.32
N ILE A 21 7.53 10.83 18.52
CA ILE A 21 8.36 11.90 18.00
C ILE A 21 7.93 13.20 18.66
N VAL A 22 8.89 13.87 19.26
CA VAL A 22 8.72 15.17 19.92
C VAL A 22 9.63 16.17 19.21
N ARG A 23 9.12 17.37 18.93
CA ARG A 23 9.92 18.48 18.40
C ARG A 23 9.58 19.76 19.16
N GLY A 24 10.60 20.47 19.61
CA GLY A 24 10.39 21.70 20.40
C GLY A 24 9.50 21.49 21.63
N GLY A 25 9.57 20.32 22.25
CA GLY A 25 8.75 19.94 23.42
C GLY A 25 7.32 19.50 23.12
N LYS A 26 6.85 19.56 21.86
CA LYS A 26 5.51 19.09 21.46
C LYS A 26 5.58 17.70 20.83
N VAL A 27 4.69 16.80 21.23
CA VAL A 27 4.53 15.50 20.58
C VAL A 27 3.92 15.74 19.20
N ILE A 28 4.69 15.45 18.14
CA ILE A 28 4.21 15.53 16.75
C ILE A 28 3.45 14.26 16.39
N GLU A 29 4.02 13.11 16.74
CA GLU A 29 3.49 11.83 16.32
C GLU A 29 3.76 10.77 17.39
N GLU A 30 2.82 9.87 17.58
CA GLU A 30 3.04 8.64 18.33
C GLU A 30 2.42 7.46 17.58
N ARG A 31 3.19 6.39 17.41
CA ARG A 31 2.76 5.23 16.63
C ARG A 31 3.24 3.94 17.28
N VAL A 32 2.34 2.98 17.42
CA VAL A 32 2.67 1.58 17.74
C VAL A 32 2.79 0.81 16.43
N ILE A 33 4.00 0.32 16.13
CA ILE A 33 4.28 -0.43 14.91
C ILE A 33 3.81 -1.87 15.11
N LYS A 34 2.58 -2.18 14.67
CA LYS A 34 1.91 -3.47 14.93
C LYS A 34 2.68 -4.70 14.43
N GLN A 35 3.55 -4.53 13.44
CA GLN A 35 4.36 -5.60 12.85
C GLN A 35 5.83 -5.43 13.25
N ARG A 36 6.55 -6.53 13.43
CA ARG A 36 8.00 -6.47 13.64
C ARG A 36 8.70 -6.17 12.32
N VAL A 37 9.00 -4.90 12.10
CA VAL A 37 9.74 -4.40 10.94
C VAL A 37 10.77 -3.37 11.38
N SER A 38 11.76 -3.12 10.54
CA SER A 38 12.70 -2.00 10.71
C SER A 38 11.96 -0.67 10.62
N VAL A 39 12.25 0.23 11.53
CA VAL A 39 11.73 1.60 11.53
C VAL A 39 12.75 2.54 10.92
N THR A 40 12.30 3.24 9.90
CA THR A 40 13.07 4.24 9.17
C THR A 40 12.62 5.67 9.53
N VAL A 41 13.60 6.55 9.63
CA VAL A 41 13.44 7.98 9.89
C VAL A 41 14.29 8.76 8.89
N GLY A 42 13.80 9.90 8.40
CA GLY A 42 14.56 10.76 7.50
C GLY A 42 13.65 11.70 6.71
N PRO A 43 14.22 12.60 5.88
CA PRO A 43 13.44 13.57 5.10
C PRO A 43 12.69 12.97 3.91
N SER A 44 12.97 11.72 3.51
CA SER A 44 12.24 11.06 2.42
C SER A 44 10.86 10.60 2.86
N GLU A 45 9.86 10.75 2.00
CA GLU A 45 8.50 10.20 2.16
C GLU A 45 8.47 8.66 2.24
N LYS A 46 9.55 7.99 1.81
CA LYS A 46 9.72 6.54 1.97
C LYS A 46 10.06 6.13 3.41
N SER A 47 10.40 7.08 4.27
CA SER A 47 10.66 6.82 5.69
C SER A 47 9.34 6.63 6.45
N MET A 48 9.33 5.69 7.40
CA MET A 48 8.15 5.42 8.22
C MET A 48 7.75 6.63 9.05
N PHE A 49 8.74 7.40 9.50
CA PHE A 49 8.57 8.71 10.10
C PHE A 49 9.35 9.74 9.29
N VAL A 50 8.62 10.63 8.64
CA VAL A 50 9.20 11.69 7.82
C VAL A 50 9.60 12.84 8.73
N VAL A 51 10.89 13.16 8.74
CA VAL A 51 11.45 14.22 9.57
C VAL A 51 12.28 15.18 8.73
N GLN A 52 11.94 16.46 8.83
CA GLN A 52 12.66 17.52 8.13
C GLN A 52 13.97 17.83 8.87
N THR A 53 15.05 17.15 8.50
CA THR A 53 16.41 17.40 9.00
C THR A 53 17.44 17.07 7.92
N LYS A 54 18.56 17.78 7.95
CA LYS A 54 19.75 17.51 7.11
C LYS A 54 20.76 16.58 7.80
N GLU A 55 20.55 16.29 9.09
CA GLU A 55 21.46 15.49 9.92
C GLU A 55 21.28 13.98 9.72
N LEU A 56 20.22 13.57 8.99
CA LEU A 56 19.94 12.17 8.66
C LEU A 56 20.04 11.93 7.15
N PRO A 57 20.48 10.73 6.74
CA PRO A 57 20.24 10.23 5.40
C PRO A 57 18.73 10.26 5.05
N PRO A 58 18.36 10.26 3.75
CA PRO A 58 16.97 10.30 3.31
C PRO A 58 16.08 9.22 3.96
N THR A 59 16.64 8.03 4.16
CA THR A 59 15.99 6.89 4.82
C THR A 59 17.00 6.21 5.74
N PHE A 60 16.99 6.56 7.03
CA PHE A 60 17.87 5.98 8.04
C PHE A 60 17.12 4.99 8.92
N LYS A 61 17.61 3.75 9.05
CA LYS A 61 16.99 2.73 9.90
C LYS A 61 17.34 2.96 11.37
N LEU A 62 16.65 3.87 12.05
CA LEU A 62 16.87 4.16 13.48
C LEU A 62 16.71 2.89 14.33
N PHE A 63 15.68 2.09 14.05
CA PHE A 63 15.55 0.76 14.64
C PHE A 63 15.57 -0.27 13.52
N GLU A 64 16.58 -1.11 13.50
CA GLU A 64 16.72 -2.15 12.49
C GLU A 64 16.37 -3.51 13.08
N LEU A 65 15.50 -4.24 12.39
CA LEU A 65 15.24 -5.64 12.70
C LEU A 65 16.24 -6.50 11.92
N VAL A 66 17.16 -7.13 12.65
CA VAL A 66 18.16 -8.06 12.09
C VAL A 66 17.84 -9.46 12.61
N GLY A 67 17.37 -10.33 11.71
CA GLY A 67 16.79 -11.61 12.12
C GLY A 67 15.54 -11.39 12.98
N ASN A 68 15.59 -11.81 14.24
CA ASN A 68 14.50 -11.57 15.20
C ASN A 68 14.80 -10.44 16.19
N ASP A 69 16.01 -9.89 16.19
CA ASP A 69 16.47 -8.93 17.19
C ASP A 69 16.42 -7.50 16.66
N TYR A 70 15.92 -6.60 17.50
CA TYR A 70 15.99 -5.17 17.22
C TYR A 70 17.36 -4.62 17.57
N HIS A 71 17.86 -3.75 16.72
CA HIS A 71 19.09 -3.00 16.92
C HIS A 71 18.79 -1.51 16.81
N LEU A 72 19.37 -0.72 17.71
CA LEU A 72 19.37 0.73 17.60
C LEU A 72 20.59 1.15 16.79
N ASN A 73 20.34 1.85 15.68
CA ASN A 73 21.37 2.50 14.90
C ASN A 73 21.39 3.99 15.23
N PHE A 74 22.56 4.54 15.55
CA PHE A 74 22.70 5.96 15.84
C PHE A 74 23.96 6.56 15.23
N LEU A 75 23.93 7.88 15.01
CA LEU A 75 25.03 8.65 14.43
C LEU A 75 25.77 9.43 15.52
N ASP A 76 26.93 9.99 15.17
CA ASP A 76 27.78 10.75 16.10
C ASP A 76 27.10 12.00 16.67
N GLY A 77 26.18 12.62 15.91
CA GLY A 77 25.41 13.79 16.37
C GLY A 77 24.21 13.45 17.27
N MET A 78 23.93 12.16 17.51
CA MET A 78 22.81 11.75 18.35
C MET A 78 23.21 11.69 19.83
N SER A 79 22.33 12.15 20.70
CA SER A 79 22.44 12.01 22.15
C SER A 79 21.22 11.31 22.71
N GLY A 80 21.21 11.02 24.00
CA GLY A 80 20.07 10.37 24.64
C GLY A 80 20.45 9.30 25.65
N ARG A 81 19.44 8.55 26.09
CA ARG A 81 19.57 7.51 27.11
C ARG A 81 18.74 6.30 26.75
N VAL A 82 19.30 5.13 26.96
CA VAL A 82 18.63 3.84 26.77
C VAL A 82 18.64 3.10 28.10
N ALA A 83 17.47 2.72 28.57
CA ALA A 83 17.31 1.78 29.67
C ALA A 83 17.38 0.36 29.10
N LEU A 84 18.36 -0.40 29.57
CA LEU A 84 18.56 -1.82 29.31
C LEU A 84 18.34 -2.59 30.62
N LYS A 85 18.29 -3.94 30.58
CA LYS A 85 18.23 -4.78 31.79
C LYS A 85 19.32 -4.44 32.83
N SER A 86 20.50 -4.05 32.36
CA SER A 86 21.66 -3.72 33.21
C SER A 86 21.57 -2.32 33.84
N GLY A 87 20.66 -1.47 33.38
CA GLY A 87 20.52 -0.09 33.85
C GLY A 87 20.33 0.92 32.72
N VAL A 88 20.31 2.20 33.08
CA VAL A 88 20.20 3.31 32.14
C VAL A 88 21.59 3.76 31.72
N VAL A 89 21.85 3.77 30.42
CA VAL A 89 23.15 4.17 29.85
C VAL A 89 22.92 5.28 28.81
N GLU A 90 23.83 6.25 28.77
CA GLU A 90 23.79 7.32 27.77
C GLU A 90 24.32 6.83 26.42
N LEU A 91 23.77 7.38 25.32
CA LEU A 91 24.17 7.03 23.96
C LEU A 91 25.69 7.15 23.71
N PRO A 92 26.36 8.23 24.16
CA PRO A 92 27.81 8.37 23.99
C PRO A 92 28.62 7.26 24.68
N ALA A 93 28.19 6.81 25.86
CA ALA A 93 28.84 5.71 26.57
C ALA A 93 28.60 4.36 25.88
N LEU A 94 27.42 4.16 25.28
CA LEU A 94 27.10 2.95 24.51
C LEU A 94 27.93 2.81 23.25
N ARG A 95 28.48 3.90 22.71
CA ARG A 95 29.34 3.88 21.51
C ARG A 95 30.55 2.97 21.65
N ALA A 96 31.14 2.89 22.84
CA ALA A 96 32.29 2.02 23.10
C ALA A 96 31.96 0.52 23.00
N GLN A 97 30.70 0.14 23.21
CA GLN A 97 30.20 -1.23 23.14
C GLN A 97 29.48 -1.52 21.82
N ALA A 98 29.29 -0.49 20.98
CA ALA A 98 28.52 -0.58 19.76
C ALA A 98 29.36 -1.09 18.59
N LYS A 99 28.73 -1.85 17.70
CA LYS A 99 29.34 -2.23 16.42
C LYS A 99 29.36 -1.02 15.50
N LYS A 100 30.53 -0.58 15.07
CA LYS A 100 30.69 0.49 14.08
C LYS A 100 30.51 -0.07 12.68
N LEU A 101 29.60 0.52 11.90
CA LEU A 101 29.24 0.08 10.54
C LEU A 101 29.34 1.27 9.57
N PRO A 102 29.78 1.04 8.31
CA PRO A 102 29.84 2.09 7.30
C PRO A 102 28.44 2.55 6.86
N LEU A 103 28.32 3.82 6.52
CA LEU A 103 27.11 4.46 6.01
C LEU A 103 27.50 5.54 4.99
N GLY A 104 27.75 5.11 3.75
CA GLY A 104 28.29 5.99 2.71
C GLY A 104 29.65 6.55 3.11
N THR A 105 29.75 7.88 3.20
CA THR A 105 30.96 8.59 3.66
C THR A 105 31.10 8.67 5.19
N THR A 106 30.08 8.23 5.92
CA THR A 106 30.02 8.30 7.39
C THR A 106 29.93 6.91 8.00
N HIS A 107 29.80 6.83 9.33
CA HIS A 107 29.59 5.58 10.05
C HIS A 107 28.38 5.74 10.98
N HIS A 108 27.71 4.62 11.25
CA HIS A 108 26.72 4.53 12.33
C HIS A 108 27.16 3.47 13.34
N TYR A 109 26.60 3.58 14.54
CA TYR A 109 26.83 2.66 15.63
C TYR A 109 25.57 1.84 15.84
N GLN A 110 25.76 0.54 15.97
CA GLN A 110 24.68 -0.41 16.13
C GLN A 110 24.81 -1.12 17.48
N ILE A 111 23.74 -1.08 18.27
CA ILE A 111 23.62 -1.84 19.53
C ILE A 111 22.38 -2.71 19.49
N LYS A 112 22.49 -3.94 20.01
CA LYS A 112 21.34 -4.83 20.17
C LYS A 112 20.44 -4.33 21.30
N LEU A 113 19.13 -4.31 21.05
CA LEU A 113 18.11 -3.96 22.04
C LEU A 113 17.33 -5.22 22.48
N GLY A 114 17.13 -5.36 23.79
CA GLY A 114 16.19 -6.33 24.36
C GLY A 114 14.75 -5.80 24.33
N GLU A 115 13.77 -6.71 24.50
CA GLU A 115 12.34 -6.36 24.54
C GLU A 115 11.89 -5.63 25.82
N ASP A 116 12.79 -5.40 26.76
CA ASP A 116 12.61 -4.56 27.93
C ASP A 116 13.19 -3.16 27.72
N ALA A 117 13.93 -2.95 26.61
CA ALA A 117 14.58 -1.69 26.33
C ALA A 117 13.56 -0.58 26.08
N ARG A 118 13.87 0.59 26.61
CA ARG A 118 13.13 1.82 26.40
C ARG A 118 14.08 2.98 26.46
N GLY A 119 13.81 4.06 25.76
CA GLY A 119 14.76 5.14 25.72
C GLY A 119 14.27 6.39 25.01
N LYS A 120 15.18 7.35 25.00
CA LYS A 120 15.04 8.65 24.38
C LYS A 120 16.30 8.89 23.56
N ILE A 121 16.13 9.17 22.27
CA ILE A 121 17.20 9.56 21.35
C ILE A 121 16.90 10.98 20.91
N VAL A 122 17.90 11.86 20.91
CA VAL A 122 17.78 13.27 20.55
C VAL A 122 18.71 13.55 19.37
N LEU A 123 18.18 14.24 18.38
CA LEU A 123 18.91 14.70 17.20
C LEU A 123 18.40 16.11 16.85
N GLY A 124 19.27 17.11 16.98
CA GLY A 124 18.88 18.51 16.83
C GLY A 124 17.73 18.90 17.76
N ASP A 125 16.62 19.38 17.18
CA ASP A 125 15.38 19.75 17.87
C ASP A 125 14.38 18.59 18.04
N MET A 126 14.71 17.42 17.50
CA MET A 126 13.86 16.24 17.50
C MET A 126 14.25 15.26 18.60
N THR A 127 13.24 14.64 19.18
CA THR A 127 13.40 13.60 20.19
C THR A 127 12.53 12.40 19.82
N PHE A 128 13.17 11.25 19.69
CA PHE A 128 12.54 9.96 19.47
C PHE A 128 12.47 9.21 20.80
N LEU A 129 11.24 9.02 21.29
CA LEU A 129 10.95 8.17 22.43
C LEU A 129 10.58 6.79 21.93
N PHE A 130 11.11 5.74 22.55
CA PHE A 130 10.76 4.38 22.16
C PHE A 130 10.58 3.46 23.36
N GLN A 131 9.72 2.47 23.18
CA GLN A 131 9.48 1.41 24.15
C GLN A 131 8.95 0.15 23.45
N PHE A 132 9.37 -1.02 23.93
CA PHE A 132 8.72 -2.28 23.58
C PHE A 132 7.46 -2.50 24.42
N VAL A 133 6.32 -2.64 23.74
CA VAL A 133 5.00 -2.86 24.35
C VAL A 133 4.38 -4.14 23.81
N ALA A 134 3.44 -4.73 24.55
CA ALA A 134 2.66 -5.83 24.01
C ALA A 134 1.85 -5.34 22.80
N PRO A 135 1.69 -6.16 21.75
CA PRO A 135 0.88 -5.78 20.61
C PRO A 135 -0.55 -5.48 21.05
N PRO A 136 -1.16 -4.38 20.55
CA PRO A 136 -2.56 -4.12 20.83
C PRO A 136 -3.41 -5.25 20.24
N PRO A 137 -4.52 -5.64 20.89
CA PRO A 137 -5.38 -6.70 20.38
C PRO A 137 -5.81 -6.36 18.95
N ALA A 138 -5.72 -7.36 18.06
CA ALA A 138 -6.13 -7.19 16.67
C ALA A 138 -7.60 -6.79 16.65
N GLN A 139 -7.89 -5.57 16.18
CA GLN A 139 -9.28 -5.15 16.04
C GLN A 139 -9.94 -6.02 14.97
N PRO A 140 -11.17 -6.50 15.20
CA PRO A 140 -11.92 -7.22 14.17
C PRO A 140 -11.96 -6.33 12.92
N LYS A 141 -11.61 -6.89 11.75
CA LYS A 141 -11.71 -6.14 10.49
C LYS A 141 -13.13 -5.62 10.37
N THR A 142 -13.29 -4.30 10.25
CA THR A 142 -14.58 -3.66 10.01
C THR A 142 -15.21 -4.33 8.80
N GLN A 143 -16.30 -5.04 9.02
CA GLN A 143 -17.07 -5.58 7.92
C GLN A 143 -17.84 -4.41 7.32
N LEU A 144 -17.66 -4.16 6.03
CA LEU A 144 -18.49 -3.19 5.34
C LEU A 144 -19.96 -3.60 5.53
N PRO A 145 -20.85 -2.64 5.83
CA PRO A 145 -22.29 -2.88 5.84
C PRO A 145 -22.68 -3.59 4.55
N VAL A 146 -23.52 -4.62 4.67
CA VAL A 146 -23.96 -5.45 3.53
C VAL A 146 -24.54 -4.57 2.41
N THR A 147 -25.13 -3.42 2.76
CA THR A 147 -25.64 -2.39 1.84
C THR A 147 -24.62 -1.87 0.83
N ILE A 148 -23.33 -1.82 1.15
CA ILE A 148 -22.27 -1.31 0.25
C ILE A 148 -21.73 -2.42 -0.66
N LYS A 149 -21.88 -3.70 -0.28
CA LYS A 149 -21.35 -4.83 -1.04
C LYS A 149 -22.21 -5.23 -2.26
N THR A 150 -23.39 -4.64 -2.41
CA THR A 150 -24.38 -5.05 -3.41
C THR A 150 -24.42 -4.16 -4.67
N GLY A 151 -23.70 -3.03 -4.69
CA GLY A 151 -23.99 -1.90 -5.58
C GLY A 151 -23.36 -1.88 -6.99
N LEU A 152 -23.15 -3.00 -7.69
CA LEU A 152 -22.72 -2.92 -9.10
C LEU A 152 -23.44 -3.91 -10.05
N ILE A 153 -23.81 -5.09 -9.57
CA ILE A 153 -24.47 -6.13 -10.39
C ILE A 153 -25.99 -6.13 -10.20
N THR A 154 -26.47 -5.53 -9.10
CA THR A 154 -27.89 -5.51 -8.71
C THR A 154 -28.60 -4.24 -9.17
N GLU A 155 -27.88 -3.22 -9.63
CA GLU A 155 -28.44 -1.97 -10.16
C GLU A 155 -28.67 -1.98 -11.68
N ILE A 156 -28.31 -3.08 -12.36
CA ILE A 156 -28.57 -3.22 -13.80
C ILE A 156 -30.05 -3.55 -13.99
N ASP A 157 -30.78 -2.61 -14.60
CA ASP A 157 -32.13 -2.87 -15.10
C ASP A 157 -32.04 -3.83 -16.30
N TRP A 158 -32.20 -5.11 -16.01
CA TRP A 158 -32.17 -6.18 -16.99
C TRP A 158 -33.30 -6.09 -18.00
N THR A 159 -34.45 -5.55 -17.63
CA THR A 159 -35.58 -5.36 -18.56
C THR A 159 -35.21 -4.34 -19.61
N THR A 160 -34.71 -3.17 -19.20
CA THR A 160 -34.24 -2.13 -20.13
C THR A 160 -33.04 -2.62 -20.96
N THR A 161 -32.11 -3.35 -20.35
CA THR A 161 -30.94 -3.92 -21.04
C THR A 161 -31.34 -4.89 -22.15
N ILE A 162 -32.30 -5.79 -21.87
CA ILE A 162 -32.81 -6.75 -22.85
C ILE A 162 -33.50 -6.01 -24.00
N ILE A 163 -34.37 -5.04 -23.70
CA ILE A 163 -35.06 -4.24 -24.73
C ILE A 163 -34.04 -3.48 -25.59
N ALA A 164 -33.03 -2.87 -24.98
CA ALA A 164 -31.96 -2.17 -25.70
C ALA A 164 -31.14 -3.11 -26.59
N ALA A 165 -30.81 -4.32 -26.11
CA ALA A 165 -30.08 -5.32 -26.89
C ALA A 165 -30.90 -5.82 -28.10
N PHE A 166 -32.19 -6.10 -27.92
CA PHE A 166 -33.06 -6.48 -29.04
C PHE A 166 -33.27 -5.34 -30.03
N SER A 167 -33.48 -4.11 -29.52
CA SER A 167 -33.57 -2.93 -30.38
C SER A 167 -32.28 -2.76 -31.19
N PHE A 168 -31.12 -2.85 -30.55
CA PHE A 168 -29.83 -2.77 -31.22
C PHE A 168 -29.69 -3.85 -32.30
N LEU A 169 -29.97 -5.11 -31.97
CA LEU A 169 -29.84 -6.23 -32.91
C LEU A 169 -30.79 -6.12 -34.10
N LEU A 170 -32.02 -5.64 -33.87
CA LEU A 170 -32.99 -5.41 -34.93
C LEU A 170 -32.55 -4.28 -35.87
N HIS A 171 -32.15 -3.13 -35.31
CA HIS A 171 -31.69 -1.99 -36.12
C HIS A 171 -30.42 -2.33 -36.89
N PHE A 172 -29.46 -2.98 -36.23
CA PHE A 172 -28.21 -3.38 -36.87
C PHE A 172 -28.43 -4.47 -37.92
N GLY A 173 -29.36 -5.39 -37.67
CA GLY A 173 -29.78 -6.40 -38.64
C GLY A 173 -30.46 -5.78 -39.87
N ALA A 174 -31.33 -4.79 -39.69
CA ALA A 174 -31.99 -4.09 -40.79
C ALA A 174 -30.99 -3.29 -41.65
N VAL A 175 -30.03 -2.60 -41.03
CA VAL A 175 -28.94 -1.95 -41.76
C VAL A 175 -28.10 -3.00 -42.49
N GLY A 176 -27.73 -4.08 -41.80
CA GLY A 176 -27.00 -5.20 -42.39
C GLY A 176 -27.70 -5.78 -43.61
N SER A 177 -29.01 -5.97 -43.58
CA SER A 177 -29.76 -6.54 -44.70
C SER A 177 -29.85 -5.60 -45.91
N ILE A 178 -29.85 -4.28 -45.70
CA ILE A 178 -29.83 -3.31 -46.82
C ILE A 178 -28.46 -3.30 -47.52
N TYR A 179 -27.38 -3.43 -46.76
CA TYR A 179 -26.01 -3.39 -47.28
C TYR A 179 -25.41 -4.77 -47.58
N SER A 180 -26.18 -5.84 -47.40
CA SER A 180 -25.70 -7.20 -47.66
C SER A 180 -26.23 -7.71 -48.99
N ASP A 181 -25.31 -8.05 -49.90
CA ASP A 181 -25.59 -8.76 -51.17
C ASP A 181 -26.18 -10.17 -50.96
N TRP A 182 -26.35 -10.61 -49.71
CA TRP A 182 -26.93 -11.92 -49.38
C TRP A 182 -28.37 -12.07 -49.88
N MET A 183 -29.07 -10.97 -50.13
CA MET A 183 -30.47 -10.96 -50.57
C MET A 183 -30.64 -10.54 -52.04
N ASP A 184 -29.53 -10.29 -52.75
CA ASP A 184 -29.54 -10.00 -54.19
C ASP A 184 -29.79 -11.30 -54.98
N PRO A 185 -30.71 -11.35 -55.96
CA PRO A 185 -30.84 -12.50 -56.84
C PRO A 185 -29.50 -12.85 -57.51
N VAL A 186 -29.19 -14.14 -57.61
CA VAL A 186 -28.06 -14.61 -58.41
C VAL A 186 -28.40 -14.39 -59.89
N ILE A 187 -27.85 -13.33 -60.47
CA ILE A 187 -27.93 -13.07 -61.91
C ILE A 187 -26.84 -13.92 -62.58
N ASP A 188 -27.23 -14.73 -63.56
CA ASP A 188 -26.28 -15.46 -64.41
C ASP A 188 -25.82 -14.52 -65.53
N ASP A 189 -24.73 -13.79 -65.24
CA ASP A 189 -24.16 -12.80 -66.16
C ASP A 189 -23.86 -13.39 -67.54
N GLU A 190 -23.58 -14.69 -67.64
CA GLU A 190 -23.28 -15.33 -68.92
C GLU A 190 -24.53 -15.45 -69.81
N VAL A 191 -25.69 -15.72 -69.21
CA VAL A 191 -26.98 -15.80 -69.92
C VAL A 191 -27.44 -14.41 -70.35
N ASP A 192 -27.33 -13.40 -69.48
CA ASP A 192 -27.72 -12.02 -69.81
C ASP A 192 -26.82 -11.42 -70.90
N VAL A 193 -25.51 -11.68 -70.83
CA VAL A 193 -24.56 -11.23 -71.87
C VAL A 193 -24.83 -11.93 -73.20
N GLN A 194 -25.19 -13.22 -73.21
CA GLN A 194 -25.55 -13.91 -74.45
C GLN A 194 -26.85 -13.38 -75.05
N GLN A 195 -27.88 -13.12 -74.23
CA GLN A 195 -29.14 -12.52 -74.71
C GLN A 195 -28.92 -11.10 -75.26
N LEU A 196 -28.09 -10.30 -74.61
CA LEU A 196 -27.71 -8.97 -75.11
C LEU A 196 -26.94 -9.07 -76.43
N LEU A 197 -26.00 -10.01 -76.54
CA LEU A 197 -25.23 -10.22 -77.77
C LEU A 197 -26.12 -10.68 -78.93
N GLU A 198 -27.08 -11.57 -78.69
CA GLU A 198 -28.07 -11.99 -79.68
C GLU A 198 -28.98 -10.83 -80.11
N SER A 199 -29.43 -10.02 -79.15
CA SER A 199 -30.25 -8.83 -79.41
C SER A 199 -29.51 -7.81 -80.29
N VAL A 200 -28.21 -7.60 -80.05
CA VAL A 200 -27.37 -6.72 -80.87
C VAL A 200 -27.14 -7.29 -82.26
N LYS A 201 -26.95 -8.61 -82.41
CA LYS A 201 -26.80 -9.28 -83.71
C LYS A 201 -28.08 -9.24 -84.55
N ALA A 202 -29.25 -9.15 -83.92
CA ALA A 202 -30.54 -9.11 -84.59
C ALA A 202 -30.91 -7.70 -85.12
N LEU A 203 -30.10 -6.68 -84.84
CA LEU A 203 -30.30 -5.34 -85.40
C LEU A 203 -29.88 -5.32 -86.88
N PRO A 204 -30.68 -4.71 -87.78
CA PRO A 204 -30.30 -4.55 -89.18
C PRO A 204 -29.08 -3.63 -89.33
N PRO A 205 -28.28 -3.81 -90.40
CA PRO A 205 -27.03 -3.07 -90.61
C PRO A 205 -27.23 -1.57 -90.82
#